data_AF-A0A4Q3IQD2-F1
#
_entry.id   AF-A0A4Q3IQD2-F1
#
_cell.length_a   1.000
_cell.length_b   1.000
_cell.length_c   1.000
_cell.angle_alpha   90.00
_cell.angle_beta   90.00
_cell.angle_gamma   90.00
#
_symmetry.space_group_name_H-M   'P 1'
#
loop_
_entity.id
_entity.type
_entity.pdbx_description
1 polymer ?
#
loop_
_entity_poly.entity_id
_entity_poly.type
_entity_poly.pdbx_seq_one_letter_code
_entity_poly.pdbx_strand_id
1 'polypeptide(L)'
;MTDLALPTSRRSPLKPRKSPVLSIILWMLLAYFMLPLCWLLVNATKSNVDLFGTFGLAFAPTFALWDNIGQLFAFQDGIYLRWFANTILYAVVGAGGAALICAMGGYALAKFDFHGRKAVLAIVLGATAVPGTALAVPTYMLFSQWGLINTELAVIIPALVSPFGLFLMMVYAQDAVPDSMIEAARIDGAG
;
A
#
# COMPACT_ATOMS: atom_id res chain seq x y z
N MET A 1 -43.40 12.50 38.36
CA MET A 1 -42.29 13.47 38.24
C MET A 1 -41.06 12.87 38.90
N THR A 2 -40.22 12.19 38.12
CA THR A 2 -38.86 11.84 38.52
C THR A 2 -38.08 11.61 37.23
N ASP A 3 -37.60 12.73 36.67
CA ASP A 3 -36.62 12.75 35.59
C ASP A 3 -35.32 12.13 36.10
N LEU A 4 -35.01 10.93 35.61
CA LEU A 4 -33.76 10.23 35.88
C LEU A 4 -32.75 10.66 34.81
N ALA A 5 -32.17 11.84 35.00
CA ALA A 5 -31.12 12.36 34.14
C ALA A 5 -29.87 11.46 34.23
N LEU A 6 -29.56 10.74 33.15
CA LEU A 6 -28.34 9.95 33.04
C LEU A 6 -27.13 10.89 32.94
N PRO A 7 -26.04 10.68 33.70
CA PRO A 7 -24.84 11.48 33.59
C PRO A 7 -24.15 11.22 32.25
N THR A 8 -24.27 12.18 31.31
CA THR A 8 -23.48 12.17 30.08
C THR A 8 -22.03 12.49 30.42
N SER A 9 -21.20 11.45 30.58
CA SER A 9 -19.74 11.57 30.69
C SER A 9 -19.17 12.10 29.37
N ARG A 10 -19.09 13.43 29.23
CA ARG A 10 -18.30 14.06 28.18
C ARG A 10 -16.82 13.79 28.50
N ARG A 11 -16.23 12.78 27.86
CA ARG A 11 -14.78 12.58 27.88
C ARG A 11 -14.13 13.85 27.33
N SER A 12 -13.46 14.60 28.20
CA SER A 12 -12.64 15.75 27.83
C SER A 12 -11.62 15.33 26.75
N PRO A 13 -11.35 16.16 25.72
CA PRO A 13 -10.26 15.88 24.81
C PRO A 13 -8.97 15.89 25.63
N LEU A 14 -8.31 14.73 25.70
CA LEU A 14 -7.02 14.57 26.37
C LEU A 14 -6.06 15.63 25.80
N LYS A 15 -5.74 16.67 26.58
CA LYS A 15 -4.67 17.60 26.20
C LYS A 15 -3.40 16.76 26.06
N PRO A 16 -2.80 16.63 24.86
CA PRO A 16 -1.62 15.81 24.70
C PRO A 16 -0.50 16.43 25.54
N ARG A 17 -0.06 15.71 26.58
CA ARG A 17 1.12 16.11 27.35
C ARG A 17 2.32 15.94 26.44
N LYS A 18 2.92 17.06 26.02
CA LYS A 18 4.16 17.05 25.24
C LYS A 18 5.26 16.44 26.11
N SER A 19 5.66 15.20 25.81
CA SER A 19 6.75 14.53 26.51
C SER A 19 8.06 14.83 25.78
N PRO A 20 9.02 15.54 26.40
CA PRO A 20 10.30 15.85 25.76
C PRO A 20 11.09 14.57 25.43
N VAL A 21 10.94 13.51 26.24
CA VAL A 21 11.55 12.20 26.01
C VAL A 21 11.02 11.57 24.72
N LEU A 22 9.69 11.58 24.53
CA LEU A 22 9.08 11.07 23.31
C LEU A 22 9.54 11.87 22.09
N SER A 23 9.60 13.20 22.20
CA SER A 23 10.10 14.05 21.12
C SER A 23 11.54 13.73 20.74
N ILE A 24 12.43 13.53 21.72
CA ILE A 24 13.85 13.17 21.47
C ILE A 24 13.94 11.81 20.78
N ILE A 25 13.18 10.82 21.23
CA ILE A 25 13.12 9.49 20.59
C ILE A 25 12.65 9.61 19.14
N LEU A 26 11.61 10.39 18.88
CA LEU A 26 11.10 10.61 17.52
C LEU A 26 12.14 11.30 16.62
N TRP A 27 12.88 12.28 17.14
CA TRP A 27 13.97 12.92 16.39
C TRP A 27 15.12 11.96 16.07
N MET A 28 15.49 11.08 17.01
CA MET A 28 16.50 10.05 16.77
C MET A 28 16.04 9.04 15.72
N LEU A 29 14.78 8.59 15.78
CA LEU A 29 14.21 7.70 14.78
C LEU A 29 14.16 8.37 13.40
N LEU A 30 13.76 9.64 13.33
CA LEU A 30 13.76 10.39 12.08
C LEU A 30 15.18 10.46 11.50
N ALA A 31 16.19 10.81 12.30
CA ALA A 31 17.57 10.86 11.86
C ALA A 31 18.06 9.50 11.34
N TYR A 32 17.70 8.42 12.03
CA TYR A 32 18.00 7.05 11.60
C TYR A 32 17.37 6.70 10.24
N PHE A 33 16.09 7.00 10.03
CA PHE A 33 15.41 6.73 8.77
C PHE A 33 15.86 7.66 7.62
N MET A 34 16.36 8.86 7.94
CA MET A 34 16.92 9.78 6.94
C MET A 34 18.32 9.36 6.47
N LEU A 35 19.07 8.61 7.28
CA LEU A 35 20.44 8.19 6.94
C LEU A 35 20.55 7.48 5.58
N PRO A 36 19.78 6.43 5.26
CA PRO A 36 19.88 5.78 3.94
C PRO A 36 19.46 6.68 2.78
N LEU A 37 18.55 7.64 3.01
CA LEU A 37 18.15 8.61 1.98
C LEU A 37 19.26 9.63 1.72
N CYS A 38 19.87 10.17 2.77
CA CYS A 38 21.04 11.03 2.65
C CYS A 38 22.19 10.30 1.95
N TRP A 39 22.43 9.04 2.31
CA TRP A 39 23.40 8.19 1.64
C TRP A 39 23.09 8.06 0.15
N LEU A 40 21.85 7.75 -0.23
CA LEU A 40 21.45 7.62 -1.63
C LEU A 40 21.64 8.93 -2.40
N LEU A 41 21.24 10.07 -1.82
CA LEU A 41 21.39 11.38 -2.45
C LEU A 41 22.86 11.76 -2.66
N VAL A 42 23.71 11.55 -1.64
CA VAL A 42 25.16 11.80 -1.76
C VAL A 42 25.77 10.91 -2.84
N ASN A 43 25.47 9.61 -2.85
CA ASN A 43 26.10 8.70 -3.80
C ASN A 43 25.57 8.84 -5.24
N ALA A 44 24.33 9.32 -5.43
CA ALA A 44 23.83 9.69 -6.76
C ALA A 44 24.65 10.82 -7.42
N THR A 45 25.37 11.63 -6.63
CA THR A 45 26.26 12.70 -7.14
C THR A 45 27.65 12.20 -7.53
N LYS A 46 28.00 10.94 -7.24
CA LYS A 46 29.36 10.42 -7.45
C LYS A 46 29.52 9.71 -8.80
N SER A 47 30.74 9.73 -9.33
CA SER A 47 31.14 8.83 -10.42
C SER A 47 31.26 7.39 -9.91
N ASN A 48 31.30 6.39 -10.80
CA ASN A 48 31.53 4.99 -10.41
C ASN A 48 32.85 4.80 -9.64
N VAL A 49 33.91 5.55 -10.00
CA VAL A 49 35.20 5.48 -9.31
C VAL A 49 35.08 6.06 -7.90
N ASP A 50 34.44 7.24 -7.78
CA ASP A 50 34.27 7.92 -6.50
C ASP A 50 33.31 7.17 -5.56
N LEU A 51 32.33 6.46 -6.12
CA LEU A 51 31.37 5.64 -5.37
C LEU A 51 32.06 4.56 -4.52
N PHE A 52 33.11 3.93 -5.06
CA PHE A 52 33.91 2.92 -4.36
C PHE A 52 35.17 3.46 -3.69
N GLY A 53 35.63 4.66 -4.07
CA GLY A 53 36.87 5.28 -3.57
C GLY A 53 36.71 6.27 -2.43
N THR A 54 35.49 6.70 -2.09
CA THR A 54 35.24 7.74 -1.08
C THR A 54 34.28 7.28 0.02
N PHE A 55 34.27 7.98 1.16
CA PHE A 55 33.35 7.68 2.26
C PHE A 55 31.88 7.85 1.83
N GLY A 56 31.04 6.87 2.16
CA GLY A 56 29.67 6.77 1.63
C GLY A 56 28.71 7.91 2.01
N LEU A 57 28.98 8.66 3.10
CA LEU A 57 28.15 9.82 3.49
C LEU A 57 28.79 11.17 3.14
N ALA A 58 30.01 11.17 2.58
CA ALA A 58 30.68 12.39 2.14
C ALA A 58 30.53 12.57 0.63
N PHE A 59 30.41 13.83 0.20
CA PHE A 59 30.48 14.17 -1.22
C PHE A 59 31.88 13.88 -1.76
N ALA A 60 31.94 13.44 -3.02
CA ALA A 60 33.20 13.28 -3.74
C ALA A 60 33.68 14.62 -4.32
N PRO A 61 34.97 14.74 -4.70
CA PRO A 61 35.48 15.92 -5.39
C PRO A 61 34.78 16.18 -6.73
N THR A 62 34.42 15.10 -7.43
CA THR A 62 33.69 15.15 -8.70
C THR A 62 32.19 15.15 -8.47
N PHE A 63 31.48 16.11 -9.06
CA PHE A 63 30.02 16.13 -9.06
C PHE A 63 29.48 15.62 -10.40
N ALA A 64 29.01 14.36 -10.42
CA ALA A 64 28.57 13.62 -11.59
C ALA A 64 27.05 13.44 -11.68
N LEU A 65 26.25 14.16 -10.88
CA LEU A 65 24.80 13.95 -10.79
C LEU A 65 24.10 14.04 -12.16
N TRP A 66 24.38 15.10 -12.92
CA TRP A 66 23.72 15.34 -14.19
C TRP A 66 24.15 14.33 -15.26
N ASP A 67 25.41 13.91 -15.25
CA ASP A 67 25.91 12.87 -16.13
C ASP A 67 25.25 11.52 -15.82
N ASN A 68 25.12 11.17 -14.54
CA ASN A 68 24.43 9.96 -14.09
C ASN A 68 22.95 9.95 -14.54
N ILE A 69 22.26 11.09 -14.43
CA ILE A 69 20.87 11.24 -14.91
C ILE A 69 20.81 11.12 -16.44
N GLY A 70 21.73 11.76 -17.16
CA GLY A 70 21.81 11.65 -18.61
C GLY A 70 22.05 10.21 -19.08
N GLN A 71 22.98 9.51 -18.43
CA GLN A 71 23.27 8.10 -18.70
C GLN A 71 22.07 7.19 -18.40
N LEU A 72 21.32 7.45 -17.32
CA LEU A 72 20.11 6.71 -16.99
C LEU A 72 19.06 6.79 -18.11
N PHE A 73 18.82 8.00 -18.64
CA PHE A 73 17.85 8.19 -19.73
C PHE A 73 18.37 7.79 -21.11
N ALA A 74 19.69 7.73 -21.31
CA ALA A 74 20.29 7.22 -22.55
C ALA A 74 20.48 5.70 -22.55
N PHE A 75 20.34 5.04 -21.39
CA PHE A 75 20.59 3.60 -21.25
C PHE A 75 19.69 2.77 -22.17
N GLN A 76 20.30 1.92 -23.01
CA GLN A 76 19.63 1.06 -23.99
C GLN A 76 18.51 1.80 -24.75
N ASP A 77 18.87 2.91 -25.41
CA ASP A 77 17.93 3.74 -26.19
C ASP A 77 16.73 4.26 -25.37
N GLY A 78 16.95 4.51 -24.07
CA GLY A 78 15.94 5.05 -23.17
C GLY A 78 14.96 4.02 -22.61
N ILE A 79 15.36 2.74 -22.55
CA ILE A 79 14.53 1.66 -21.99
C ILE A 79 14.04 1.95 -20.56
N TYR A 80 14.80 2.75 -19.79
CA TYR A 80 14.43 3.15 -18.45
C TYR A 80 13.05 3.83 -18.39
N LEU A 81 12.71 4.67 -19.38
CA LEU A 81 11.41 5.33 -19.45
C LEU A 81 10.27 4.32 -19.57
N ARG A 82 10.48 3.23 -20.32
CA ARG A 82 9.50 2.15 -20.44
C ARG A 82 9.37 1.39 -19.13
N TRP A 83 10.46 1.08 -18.44
CA TRP A 83 10.41 0.43 -17.12
C TRP A 83 9.68 1.30 -16.09
N PHE A 84 9.94 2.60 -16.11
CA PHE A 84 9.27 3.57 -15.24
C PHE A 84 7.77 3.66 -15.56
N ALA A 85 7.40 3.76 -16.84
CA ALA A 85 6.00 3.75 -17.27
C ALA A 85 5.28 2.45 -16.90
N ASN A 86 5.93 1.30 -17.10
CA ASN A 86 5.40 0.00 -16.67
C ASN A 86 5.19 -0.04 -15.15
N THR A 87 6.12 0.51 -14.37
CA THR A 87 6.00 0.57 -12.91
C THR A 87 4.80 1.41 -12.48
N ILE A 88 4.60 2.57 -13.10
CA ILE A 88 3.41 3.41 -12.88
C ILE A 88 2.14 2.65 -13.26
N LEU A 89 2.12 2.03 -14.44
CA LEU A 89 0.97 1.26 -14.93
C LEU A 89 0.60 0.15 -13.94
N TYR A 90 1.58 -0.65 -13.51
CA TYR A 90 1.35 -1.75 -12.58
C TYR A 90 0.92 -1.27 -11.20
N ALA A 91 1.48 -0.17 -10.70
CA ALA A 91 1.08 0.42 -9.43
C ALA A 91 -0.36 0.96 -9.50
N VAL A 92 -0.69 1.74 -10.52
CA VAL A 92 -2.02 2.37 -10.64
C VAL A 92 -3.09 1.32 -10.92
N VAL A 93 -2.88 0.46 -11.91
CA VAL A 93 -3.88 -0.54 -12.31
C VAL A 93 -3.94 -1.67 -11.29
N GLY A 94 -2.80 -2.20 -10.86
CA GLY A 94 -2.73 -3.30 -9.90
C GLY A 94 -3.22 -2.87 -8.52
N ALA A 95 -2.54 -1.90 -7.88
CA ALA A 95 -2.91 -1.51 -6.53
C ALA A 95 -4.23 -0.71 -6.49
N GLY A 96 -4.46 0.18 -7.45
CA GLY A 96 -5.71 0.93 -7.53
C GLY A 96 -6.91 0.03 -7.86
N GLY A 97 -6.75 -0.89 -8.82
CA GLY A 97 -7.79 -1.87 -9.15
C GLY A 97 -8.07 -2.83 -7.98
N ALA A 98 -7.03 -3.33 -7.32
CA ALA A 98 -7.18 -4.14 -6.11
C ALA A 98 -7.93 -3.37 -5.02
N ALA A 99 -7.58 -2.10 -4.76
CA ALA A 99 -8.25 -1.27 -3.77
C ALA A 99 -9.75 -1.10 -4.09
N LEU A 100 -10.10 -0.85 -5.36
CA LEU A 100 -11.50 -0.74 -5.80
C LEU A 100 -12.26 -2.06 -5.60
N ILE A 101 -11.70 -3.17 -6.05
CA ILE A 101 -12.31 -4.51 -5.90
C ILE A 101 -12.49 -4.85 -4.42
N CYS A 102 -11.47 -4.59 -3.60
CA CYS A 102 -11.50 -4.84 -2.17
C CYS A 102 -12.52 -3.94 -1.47
N ALA A 103 -12.63 -2.66 -1.84
CA ALA A 103 -13.62 -1.75 -1.28
C ALA A 103 -15.05 -2.22 -1.59
N MET A 104 -15.34 -2.56 -2.85
CA MET A 104 -16.65 -3.07 -3.27
C MET A 104 -16.98 -4.41 -2.60
N GLY A 105 -16.07 -5.37 -2.66
CA GLY A 105 -16.27 -6.71 -2.09
C GLY A 105 -16.29 -6.68 -0.55
N GLY A 106 -15.48 -5.83 0.07
CA GLY A 106 -15.44 -5.65 1.52
C GLY A 106 -16.73 -5.01 2.03
N TYR A 107 -17.22 -3.97 1.35
CA TYR A 107 -18.54 -3.39 1.64
C TYR A 107 -19.66 -4.43 1.48
N ALA A 108 -19.63 -5.22 0.39
CA ALA A 108 -20.59 -6.29 0.16
C ALA A 108 -20.58 -7.31 1.31
N LEU A 109 -19.39 -7.78 1.72
CA LEU A 109 -19.20 -8.71 2.83
C LEU A 109 -19.54 -8.12 4.19
N ALA A 110 -19.49 -6.80 4.36
CA ALA A 110 -19.79 -6.14 5.62
C ALA A 110 -21.29 -5.88 5.79
N LYS A 111 -21.96 -5.37 4.74
CA LYS A 111 -23.30 -4.78 4.82
C LYS A 111 -24.42 -5.61 4.22
N PHE A 112 -24.12 -6.62 3.41
CA PHE A 112 -25.14 -7.49 2.83
C PHE A 112 -25.14 -8.86 3.51
N ASP A 113 -26.34 -9.38 3.71
CA ASP A 113 -26.58 -10.75 4.14
C ASP A 113 -26.96 -11.61 2.94
N PHE A 114 -26.11 -12.58 2.62
CA PHE A 114 -26.34 -13.52 1.52
C PHE A 114 -25.92 -14.93 1.90
N HIS A 115 -26.53 -15.91 1.23
CA HIS A 115 -26.24 -17.32 1.42
C HIS A 115 -24.78 -17.62 1.04
N GLY A 116 -24.00 -18.17 1.96
CA GLY A 116 -22.57 -18.49 1.76
C GLY A 116 -21.58 -17.41 2.24
N ARG A 117 -22.03 -16.28 2.78
CA ARG A 117 -21.17 -15.21 3.33
C ARG A 117 -20.06 -15.74 4.26
N LYS A 118 -20.42 -16.65 5.18
CA LYS A 118 -19.44 -17.27 6.12
C LYS A 118 -18.38 -18.12 5.41
N ALA A 119 -18.75 -18.84 4.35
CA ALA A 119 -17.82 -19.64 3.57
C ALA A 119 -16.84 -18.76 2.79
N VAL A 120 -17.35 -17.69 2.14
CA VAL A 120 -16.50 -16.71 1.47
C VAL A 120 -15.51 -16.09 2.46
N LEU A 121 -15.99 -15.66 3.63
CA LEU A 121 -15.11 -15.12 4.67
C LEU A 121 -14.04 -16.12 5.12
N ALA A 122 -14.41 -17.39 5.32
CA ALA A 122 -13.47 -18.44 5.69
C ALA A 122 -12.40 -18.67 4.59
N ILE A 123 -12.79 -18.64 3.32
CA ILE A 123 -11.85 -18.74 2.18
C ILE A 123 -10.90 -17.54 2.15
N VAL A 124 -11.42 -16.31 2.34
CA VAL A 124 -10.60 -15.09 2.34
C VAL A 124 -9.58 -15.13 3.49
N LEU A 125 -10.02 -15.47 4.70
CA LEU A 125 -9.14 -15.63 5.85
C LEU A 125 -8.11 -16.76 5.64
N GLY A 126 -8.52 -17.89 5.07
CA GLY A 126 -7.60 -18.98 4.70
C GLY A 126 -6.57 -18.54 3.67
N ALA A 127 -6.98 -17.80 2.64
CA ALA A 127 -6.10 -17.28 1.61
C ALA A 127 -5.08 -16.27 2.16
N THR A 128 -5.45 -15.47 3.17
CA THR A 128 -4.47 -14.56 3.83
C THR A 128 -3.35 -15.29 4.56
N ALA A 129 -3.57 -16.54 4.98
CA ALA A 129 -2.54 -17.33 5.66
C ALA A 129 -1.50 -17.93 4.69
N VAL A 130 -1.81 -17.98 3.39
CA VAL A 130 -0.90 -18.57 2.39
C VAL A 130 0.20 -17.55 2.03
N PRO A 131 1.48 -17.91 2.19
CA PRO A 131 2.57 -17.01 1.83
C PRO A 131 2.62 -16.83 0.31
N GLY A 132 2.67 -15.59 -0.16
CA GLY A 132 2.71 -15.27 -1.60
C GLY A 132 3.88 -15.91 -2.34
N THR A 133 5.01 -16.15 -1.66
CA THR A 133 6.17 -16.86 -2.23
C THR A 133 5.87 -18.32 -2.58
N ALA A 134 5.00 -19.01 -1.83
CA ALA A 134 4.58 -20.37 -2.15
C ALA A 134 3.68 -20.43 -3.40
N LEU A 135 3.01 -19.32 -3.73
CA LEU A 135 2.15 -19.22 -4.91
C LEU A 135 2.93 -18.89 -6.19
N ALA A 136 4.22 -18.54 -6.11
CA ALA A 136 5.00 -18.10 -7.27
C ALA A 136 5.06 -19.17 -8.39
N VAL A 137 5.42 -20.42 -8.04
CA VAL A 137 5.52 -21.52 -9.03
C VAL A 137 4.14 -21.91 -9.57
N PRO A 138 3.09 -22.15 -8.74
CA PRO A 138 1.75 -22.43 -9.26
C PRO A 138 1.21 -21.34 -10.18
N THR A 139 1.39 -20.07 -9.81
CA THR A 139 0.94 -18.93 -10.62
C THR A 139 1.69 -18.87 -11.94
N TYR A 140 3.01 -19.08 -11.93
CA TYR A 140 3.78 -19.16 -13.17
C TYR A 140 3.27 -20.28 -14.09
N MET A 141 3.05 -21.48 -13.56
CA MET A 141 2.54 -22.62 -14.34
C MET A 141 1.17 -22.33 -14.95
N LEU A 142 0.27 -21.70 -14.17
CA LEU A 142 -1.07 -21.31 -14.64
C LEU A 142 -0.99 -20.31 -15.79
N PHE A 143 -0.19 -19.26 -15.64
CA PHE A 143 -0.05 -18.22 -16.65
C PHE A 143 0.72 -18.71 -17.89
N SER A 144 1.62 -19.66 -17.73
CA SER A 144 2.29 -20.35 -18.83
C SER A 144 1.29 -21.15 -19.68
N GLN A 145 0.41 -21.92 -19.03
CA GLN A 145 -0.66 -22.65 -19.72
C GLN A 145 -1.65 -21.72 -20.43
N TRP A 146 -1.90 -20.54 -19.86
CA TRP A 146 -2.76 -19.52 -20.47
C TRP A 146 -2.06 -18.68 -21.55
N GLY A 147 -0.76 -18.88 -21.79
CA GLY A 147 0.00 -18.08 -22.75
C GLY A 147 0.18 -16.61 -22.35
N LEU A 148 0.03 -16.28 -21.06
CA LEU A 148 0.15 -14.92 -20.53
C LEU A 148 1.56 -14.57 -20.06
N ILE A 149 2.50 -15.53 -20.08
CA ILE A 149 3.89 -15.27 -19.70
C ILE A 149 4.52 -14.19 -20.59
N ASN A 150 5.42 -13.39 -20.03
CA ASN A 150 6.07 -12.25 -20.69
C ASN A 150 5.09 -11.16 -21.17
N THR A 151 3.92 -11.05 -20.55
CA THR A 151 2.97 -9.95 -20.78
C THR A 151 2.74 -9.15 -19.49
N GLU A 152 2.26 -7.92 -19.64
CA GLU A 152 1.86 -7.04 -18.53
C GLU A 152 0.76 -7.67 -17.67
N LEU A 153 -0.11 -8.49 -18.27
CA LEU A 153 -1.22 -9.17 -17.58
C LEU A 153 -0.72 -10.19 -16.55
N ALA A 154 0.46 -10.79 -16.77
CA ALA A 154 1.07 -11.69 -15.80
C ALA A 154 1.45 -11.01 -14.48
N VAL A 155 1.57 -9.68 -14.48
CA VAL A 155 1.81 -8.88 -13.27
C VAL A 155 0.50 -8.28 -12.75
N ILE A 156 -0.34 -7.74 -13.64
CA ILE A 156 -1.56 -7.03 -13.26
C ILE A 156 -2.59 -7.97 -12.64
N ILE A 157 -2.88 -9.12 -13.24
CA ILE A 157 -3.96 -10.00 -12.77
C ILE A 157 -3.72 -10.49 -11.34
N PRO A 158 -2.53 -11.01 -10.97
CA PRO A 158 -2.27 -11.38 -9.59
C PRO A 158 -2.32 -10.19 -8.63
N ALA A 159 -1.85 -9.00 -9.07
CA ALA A 159 -1.84 -7.80 -8.24
C ALA A 159 -3.25 -7.29 -7.88
N LEU A 160 -4.26 -7.57 -8.70
CA LEU A 160 -5.67 -7.21 -8.43
C LEU A 160 -6.29 -8.00 -7.28
N VAL A 161 -5.69 -9.13 -6.89
CA VAL A 161 -6.25 -10.04 -5.89
C VAL A 161 -5.52 -9.88 -4.56
N SER A 162 -6.21 -9.27 -3.59
CA SER A 162 -5.68 -9.10 -2.23
C SER A 162 -6.68 -9.61 -1.18
N PRO A 163 -6.53 -10.87 -0.71
CA PRO A 163 -7.40 -11.40 0.35
C PRO A 163 -7.34 -10.55 1.62
N PHE A 164 -6.14 -10.05 1.97
CA PHE A 164 -5.97 -9.18 3.13
C PHE A 164 -6.64 -7.83 2.91
N GLY A 165 -6.48 -7.23 1.72
CA GLY A 165 -7.14 -5.98 1.36
C GLY A 165 -8.65 -6.08 1.44
N LEU A 166 -9.22 -7.19 0.94
CA LEU A 166 -10.66 -7.46 1.00
C LEU A 166 -11.16 -7.57 2.45
N PHE A 167 -10.44 -8.33 3.29
CA PHE A 167 -10.76 -8.45 4.71
C PHE A 167 -10.65 -7.10 5.44
N LEU A 168 -9.59 -6.34 5.19
CA LEU A 168 -9.38 -5.02 5.77
C LEU A 168 -10.52 -4.05 5.40
N MET A 169 -10.93 -4.05 4.13
CA MET A 169 -12.03 -3.21 3.66
C MET A 169 -13.38 -3.65 4.24
N MET A 170 -13.59 -4.94 4.49
CA MET A 170 -14.77 -5.43 5.20
C MET A 170 -14.82 -4.87 6.63
N VAL A 171 -13.74 -5.00 7.40
CA VAL A 171 -13.67 -4.47 8.78
C VAL A 171 -13.86 -2.95 8.76
N TYR A 172 -13.19 -2.25 7.85
CA TYR A 172 -13.34 -0.81 7.70
C TYR A 172 -14.78 -0.39 7.38
N ALA A 173 -15.42 -1.03 6.39
CA ALA A 173 -16.79 -0.71 6.00
C ALA A 173 -17.80 -1.01 7.11
N GLN A 174 -17.55 -2.05 7.93
CA GLN A 174 -18.39 -2.38 9.07
C GLN A 174 -18.38 -1.27 10.12
N ASP A 175 -17.22 -0.68 10.41
CA ASP A 175 -17.05 0.35 11.44
C ASP A 175 -17.34 1.77 10.91
N ALA A 176 -16.94 2.08 9.67
CA ALA A 176 -16.98 3.43 9.13
C ALA A 176 -18.37 3.83 8.58
N VAL A 177 -19.22 2.86 8.21
CA VAL A 177 -20.55 3.12 7.65
C VAL A 177 -21.63 2.63 8.61
N PRO A 178 -22.32 3.52 9.36
CA PRO A 178 -23.42 3.11 10.23
C PRO A 178 -24.62 2.56 9.43
N ASP A 179 -25.30 1.55 9.97
CA ASP A 179 -26.45 0.94 9.28
C ASP A 179 -27.61 1.93 9.10
N SER A 180 -27.78 2.89 10.03
CA SER A 180 -28.78 3.95 9.93
C SER A 180 -28.59 4.85 8.70
N MET A 181 -27.34 5.05 8.24
CA MET A 181 -27.07 5.79 7.01
C MET A 181 -27.54 5.02 5.78
N ILE A 182 -27.41 3.69 5.80
CA ILE A 182 -27.87 2.82 4.72
C ILE A 182 -29.40 2.76 4.71
N GLU A 183 -30.03 2.67 5.88
CA GLU A 183 -31.50 2.71 6.02
C GLU A 183 -32.08 4.03 5.52
N ALA A 184 -31.47 5.16 5.89
CA ALA A 184 -31.86 6.48 5.39
C ALA A 184 -31.73 6.57 3.86
N ALA A 185 -30.60 6.12 3.30
CA ALA A 185 -30.38 6.09 1.85
C ALA A 185 -31.45 5.25 1.12
N ARG A 186 -31.87 4.11 1.69
CA ARG A 186 -32.95 3.27 1.15
C ARG A 186 -34.30 3.98 1.19
N ILE A 187 -34.60 4.74 2.25
CA ILE A 187 -35.82 5.57 2.33
C ILE A 187 -35.79 6.66 1.25
N ASP A 188 -34.63 7.25 1.01
CA ASP A 188 -34.40 8.26 -0.04
C ASP A 188 -34.31 7.68 -1.46
N GLY A 189 -34.43 6.35 -1.62
CA GLY A 189 -34.46 5.66 -2.91
C GLY A 189 -33.09 5.30 -3.49
N ALA A 190 -32.00 5.50 -2.75
CA ALA A 190 -30.68 4.98 -3.10
C ALA A 190 -30.57 3.55 -2.54
N GLY A 191 -30.92 2.56 -3.37
CA GLY A 191 -30.86 1.13 -3.03
C GLY A 191 -29.45 0.60 -2.86
#